data_AF-A0A3P8YA71-F1
#
_entry.id   AF-A0A3P8YA71-F1
#
_cell.length_a   1.000
_cell.length_b   1.000
_cell.length_c   1.000
_cell.angle_alpha   90.00
_cell.angle_beta   90.00
_cell.angle_gamma   90.00
#
_symmetry.space_group_name_H-M   'P 1'
#
loop_
_entity.id
_entity.type
_entity.pdbx_description
1 polymer ?
#
loop_
_entity_poly.entity_id
_entity_poly.type
_entity_poly.pdbx_seq_one_letter_code
_entity_poly.pdbx_strand_id
1 'polypeptide(L)'
;MVHCIFSFCNFASKCCKDLFFPCKVKSKCFQVSIRNGKLSSSMIFLNKLSSTMAAISPVLSVKPTRGLVNEKIQIIVRNLPPRFPVTLHSLYLSEDKDYWEAFGHYTSDNRGTVTVSEHASVGGTYEGSEPMGLLWSMQPVPRSRTGLRLRKMNVLTPMVVHISVYSGHVTEGFSKQSPLATVVIERWYLAPGVRRIDIRDEEVKGTLFIPPGPGPFPGVLDLWGGGGGLVEYRSALLASHVFVSMALEYFSTEKNRASNLHIKYFEKAFRIVQEHPLVMKDSVALFGLSLGTSITLHMAAYSKAVSPRCCVCVSGSHVQPINSPQNIFINLQENTHKYQFDEEGCLVWKDIILPIPNDPGLKVDMGRIKCPVILIVREDDQNLATVESAEDMTQMMRAAGNKHLLTTFRYPGAGHLIEPPYTPHVRASNFIVQQTGEKVIMLWGGSRKPHASAQEGSWEMILKFLQQHLYPSQDSFTQAKL
;
A
#
# COMPACT_ATOMS: atom_id res chain seq x y z
N MET A 1 -12.14 52.36 -3.61
CA MET A 1 -13.04 52.65 -4.74
C MET A 1 -12.87 51.51 -5.74
N VAL A 2 -13.76 50.50 -5.75
CA VAL A 2 -15.01 50.46 -6.57
C VAL A 2 -14.65 50.41 -8.06
N HIS A 3 -15.05 49.49 -8.96
CA HIS A 3 -15.89 48.27 -9.04
C HIS A 3 -15.47 47.62 -10.41
N CYS A 4 -15.28 46.30 -10.59
CA CYS A 4 -16.26 45.22 -10.85
C CYS A 4 -17.02 45.17 -12.23
N ILE A 5 -16.72 44.09 -13.01
CA ILE A 5 -17.62 43.11 -13.71
C ILE A 5 -17.93 43.20 -15.25
N PHE A 6 -17.93 41.99 -15.87
CA PHE A 6 -18.58 41.44 -17.11
C PHE A 6 -17.75 41.44 -18.42
N SER A 7 -17.74 40.44 -19.32
CA SER A 7 -18.34 39.09 -19.46
C SER A 7 -17.71 38.32 -20.65
N PHE A 8 -17.63 36.98 -20.54
CA PHE A 8 -17.78 35.87 -21.52
C PHE A 8 -17.35 35.90 -23.02
N CYS A 9 -16.73 34.76 -23.40
CA CYS A 9 -17.08 33.81 -24.50
C CYS A 9 -16.04 33.53 -25.62
N ASN A 10 -15.93 32.22 -25.94
CA ASN A 10 -15.46 31.55 -27.17
C ASN A 10 -13.96 31.30 -27.37
N PHE A 11 -13.52 30.03 -27.30
CA PHE A 11 -13.43 29.16 -28.48
C PHE A 11 -12.91 27.76 -28.09
N ALA A 12 -13.78 26.76 -28.25
CA ALA A 12 -13.40 25.35 -28.38
C ALA A 12 -13.33 25.02 -29.88
N SER A 13 -12.19 24.51 -30.38
CA SER A 13 -12.08 23.74 -31.63
C SER A 13 -10.62 23.41 -31.98
N LYS A 14 -10.30 22.10 -32.02
CA LYS A 14 -9.17 21.37 -32.67
C LYS A 14 -8.73 20.25 -31.73
N CYS A 15 -8.63 18.97 -32.07
CA CYS A 15 -8.62 18.27 -33.35
C CYS A 15 -9.03 16.81 -33.06
N CYS A 16 -10.06 16.30 -33.73
CA CYS A 16 -10.26 14.87 -33.95
C CYS A 16 -10.46 14.67 -35.45
N LYS A 17 -9.41 14.20 -36.13
CA LYS A 17 -9.48 13.62 -37.47
C LYS A 17 -8.53 12.43 -37.45
N ASP A 18 -9.10 11.23 -37.57
CA ASP A 18 -8.72 10.22 -38.57
C ASP A 18 -9.17 8.83 -38.10
N LEU A 19 -10.12 8.25 -38.83
CA LEU A 19 -10.15 6.88 -39.35
C LEU A 19 -11.61 6.49 -39.70
N PHE A 20 -11.93 6.65 -40.98
CA PHE A 20 -13.12 6.12 -41.64
C PHE A 20 -12.85 4.70 -42.13
N PHE A 21 -13.75 3.76 -41.84
CA PHE A 21 -14.04 2.59 -42.70
C PHE A 21 -15.56 2.38 -42.73
N PRO A 22 -16.18 2.07 -43.89
CA PRO A 22 -17.63 2.14 -44.06
C PRO A 22 -18.32 0.81 -43.76
N CYS A 23 -19.42 0.84 -43.00
CA CYS A 23 -20.32 -0.31 -42.89
C CYS A 23 -21.70 0.06 -43.49
N LYS A 24 -22.08 -0.64 -44.57
CA LYS A 24 -23.34 -0.50 -45.28
C LYS A 24 -24.52 -0.94 -44.39
N VAL A 25 -25.44 -0.04 -44.08
CA VAL A 25 -26.77 -0.38 -43.54
C VAL A 25 -27.74 -0.55 -44.71
N LYS A 26 -28.25 -1.78 -44.91
CA LYS A 26 -29.39 -2.05 -45.81
C LYS A 26 -30.68 -1.71 -45.08
N SER A 27 -31.39 -0.69 -45.57
CA SER A 27 -32.78 -0.42 -45.25
C SER A 27 -33.68 -1.45 -45.98
N LYS A 28 -34.54 -2.15 -45.24
CA LYS A 28 -35.68 -2.89 -45.82
C LYS A 28 -36.95 -2.09 -45.53
N CYS A 29 -37.50 -1.46 -46.56
CA CYS A 29 -38.90 -1.03 -46.58
C CYS A 29 -39.79 -2.25 -46.74
N PHE A 30 -40.80 -2.41 -45.89
CA PHE A 30 -41.94 -3.28 -46.16
C PHE A 30 -43.15 -2.42 -46.50
N GLN A 31 -43.60 -2.50 -47.76
CA GLN A 31 -44.94 -2.10 -48.17
C GLN A 31 -45.96 -3.08 -47.57
N VAL A 32 -46.98 -2.57 -46.90
CA VAL A 32 -48.16 -3.35 -46.53
C VAL A 32 -49.35 -2.83 -47.34
N SER A 33 -49.88 -3.70 -48.19
CA SER A 33 -51.10 -3.51 -48.96
C SER A 33 -52.32 -3.88 -48.11
N ILE A 34 -53.35 -3.04 -48.12
CA ILE A 34 -54.61 -3.23 -47.41
C ILE A 34 -55.57 -4.02 -48.32
N ARG A 35 -56.11 -5.14 -47.83
CA ARG A 35 -57.39 -5.70 -48.31
C ARG A 35 -58.23 -6.26 -47.16
N ASN A 36 -59.52 -5.95 -47.27
CA ASN A 36 -60.66 -6.18 -46.38
C ASN A 36 -60.82 -7.58 -45.76
N GLY A 37 -61.38 -7.64 -44.55
CA GLY A 37 -62.40 -8.65 -44.23
C GLY A 37 -62.43 -9.25 -42.82
N LYS A 38 -63.37 -8.75 -42.00
CA LYS A 38 -64.18 -9.41 -40.95
C LYS A 38 -63.62 -9.70 -39.55
N LEU A 39 -64.49 -9.34 -38.60
CA LEU A 39 -64.43 -9.38 -37.14
C LEU A 39 -64.30 -10.80 -36.56
N SER A 40 -63.56 -10.89 -35.45
CA SER A 40 -63.95 -11.70 -34.29
C SER A 40 -63.39 -11.05 -33.02
N SER A 41 -64.29 -10.63 -32.13
CA SER A 41 -63.97 -10.02 -30.83
C SER A 41 -63.90 -11.10 -29.76
N SER A 42 -62.71 -11.35 -29.23
CA SER A 42 -62.49 -12.10 -27.99
C SER A 42 -61.72 -11.20 -27.03
N MET A 43 -62.45 -10.43 -26.23
CA MET A 43 -61.90 -9.52 -25.22
C MET A 43 -61.51 -10.34 -23.99
N ILE A 44 -60.24 -10.74 -23.91
CA ILE A 44 -59.65 -11.33 -22.70
C ILE A 44 -59.25 -10.17 -21.79
N PHE A 45 -60.04 -9.92 -20.74
CA PHE A 45 -59.66 -9.05 -19.63
C PHE A 45 -58.55 -9.73 -18.81
N LEU A 46 -57.29 -9.49 -19.18
CA LEU A 46 -56.16 -9.69 -18.28
C LEU A 46 -56.07 -8.45 -17.39
N ASN A 47 -56.61 -8.58 -16.17
CA ASN A 47 -56.38 -7.64 -15.08
C ASN A 47 -54.87 -7.49 -14.81
N LYS A 48 -54.23 -6.53 -15.48
CA LYS A 48 -52.96 -5.98 -15.02
C LYS A 48 -53.25 -5.13 -13.80
N LEU A 49 -53.13 -5.73 -12.62
CA LEU A 49 -52.77 -5.00 -11.41
C LEU A 49 -51.39 -4.38 -11.64
N SER A 50 -51.37 -3.21 -12.27
CA SER A 50 -50.20 -2.34 -12.29
C SER A 50 -50.08 -1.75 -10.90
N SER A 51 -49.41 -2.48 -10.01
CA SER A 51 -48.86 -1.89 -8.80
C SER A 51 -47.75 -0.94 -9.28
N THR A 52 -48.01 0.36 -9.28
CA THR A 52 -46.99 1.39 -9.39
C THR A 52 -46.19 1.39 -8.09
N MET A 53 -45.37 0.36 -7.88
CA MET A 53 -44.19 0.53 -7.02
C MET A 53 -43.25 1.42 -7.83
N ALA A 54 -43.07 2.66 -7.38
CA ALA A 54 -41.99 3.51 -7.86
C ALA A 54 -40.72 2.64 -7.93
N ALA A 55 -40.08 2.56 -9.09
CA ALA A 55 -38.89 1.75 -9.28
C ALA A 55 -37.83 2.26 -8.30
N ILE A 56 -37.67 1.57 -7.17
CA ILE A 56 -36.75 2.01 -6.13
C ILE A 56 -35.36 1.65 -6.65
N SER A 57 -34.63 2.66 -7.13
CA SER A 57 -33.27 2.47 -7.62
C SER A 57 -32.34 2.18 -6.45
N PRO A 58 -31.47 1.16 -6.55
CA PRO A 58 -30.47 0.88 -5.53
C PRO A 58 -29.58 2.10 -5.27
N VAL A 59 -29.31 2.39 -4.00
CA VAL A 59 -28.45 3.52 -3.60
C VAL A 59 -27.20 2.96 -2.95
N LEU A 60 -26.06 3.14 -3.63
CA LEU A 60 -24.73 2.86 -3.08
C LEU A 60 -24.20 4.10 -2.36
N SER A 61 -23.81 3.96 -1.10
CA SER A 61 -23.18 5.00 -0.29
C SER A 61 -21.83 4.51 0.24
N VAL A 62 -20.80 5.33 0.08
CA VAL A 62 -19.46 5.07 0.64
C VAL A 62 -19.02 6.28 1.46
N LYS A 63 -18.55 6.06 2.70
CA LYS A 63 -18.10 7.14 3.59
C LYS A 63 -16.79 6.77 4.32
N PRO A 64 -15.79 7.68 4.37
CA PRO A 64 -15.70 8.90 3.56
C PRO A 64 -15.48 8.58 2.07
N THR A 65 -15.91 9.47 1.17
CA THR A 65 -15.61 9.36 -0.27
C THR A 65 -14.21 9.86 -0.61
N ARG A 66 -13.60 10.67 0.26
CA ARG A 66 -12.23 11.14 0.17
C ARG A 66 -11.58 10.95 1.53
N GLY A 67 -10.52 10.14 1.59
CA GLY A 67 -9.84 9.84 2.85
C GLY A 67 -8.44 9.29 2.61
N LEU A 68 -7.66 9.11 3.67
CA LEU A 68 -6.33 8.50 3.55
C LEU A 68 -6.45 7.03 3.15
N VAL A 69 -5.46 6.50 2.43
CA VAL A 69 -5.48 5.08 2.01
C VAL A 69 -5.64 4.12 3.17
N ASN A 70 -5.09 4.44 4.35
CA ASN A 70 -5.14 3.63 5.56
C ASN A 70 -6.32 3.97 6.50
N GLU A 71 -7.27 4.79 6.07
CA GLU A 71 -8.52 5.07 6.81
C GLU A 71 -9.60 4.02 6.46
N LYS A 72 -10.48 3.64 7.39
CA LYS A 72 -11.57 2.71 7.04
C LYS A 72 -12.67 3.43 6.24
N ILE A 73 -13.33 2.70 5.34
CA ILE A 73 -14.54 3.16 4.64
C ILE A 73 -15.73 2.31 5.05
N GLN A 74 -16.90 2.93 5.13
CA GLN A 74 -18.18 2.28 5.29
C GLN A 74 -18.88 2.21 3.94
N ILE A 75 -19.29 1.01 3.53
CA ILE A 75 -19.99 0.77 2.27
C ILE A 75 -21.37 0.20 2.58
N ILE A 76 -22.42 0.89 2.11
CA ILE A 76 -23.80 0.48 2.30
C ILE A 76 -24.55 0.58 0.98
N VAL A 77 -25.26 -0.48 0.61
CA VAL A 77 -26.24 -0.48 -0.48
C VAL A 77 -27.63 -0.52 0.14
N ARG A 78 -28.51 0.40 -0.24
CA ARG A 78 -29.92 0.42 0.18
C ARG A 78 -30.83 0.27 -1.04
N ASN A 79 -32.12 0.13 -0.79
CA ASN A 79 -33.15 0.10 -1.81
C ASN A 79 -33.03 -1.09 -2.77
N LEU A 80 -32.47 -2.20 -2.32
CA LEU A 80 -32.51 -3.47 -3.05
C LEU A 80 -33.86 -4.17 -2.74
N PRO A 81 -34.33 -5.07 -3.62
CA PRO A 81 -35.36 -6.02 -3.21
C PRO A 81 -34.88 -6.82 -1.97
N PRO A 82 -35.76 -7.24 -1.06
CA PRO A 82 -35.38 -8.11 0.05
C PRO A 82 -34.78 -9.43 -0.45
N ARG A 83 -33.75 -9.95 0.24
CA ARG A 83 -33.09 -11.23 -0.10
C ARG A 83 -32.54 -11.30 -1.52
N PHE A 84 -32.15 -10.15 -2.06
CA PHE A 84 -31.67 -10.00 -3.43
C PHE A 84 -30.15 -10.20 -3.52
N PRO A 85 -29.66 -11.11 -4.36
CA PRO A 85 -28.23 -11.32 -4.55
C PRO A 85 -27.62 -10.15 -5.32
N VAL A 86 -26.49 -9.64 -4.83
CA VAL A 86 -25.73 -8.56 -5.46
C VAL A 86 -24.23 -8.81 -5.35
N THR A 87 -23.47 -8.21 -6.26
CA THR A 87 -22.01 -8.17 -6.20
C THR A 87 -21.55 -6.74 -6.01
N LEU A 88 -20.76 -6.50 -4.98
CA LEU A 88 -19.98 -5.27 -4.88
C LEU A 88 -18.63 -5.50 -5.54
N HIS A 89 -18.24 -4.60 -6.43
CA HIS A 89 -16.99 -4.67 -7.21
C HIS A 89 -16.25 -3.35 -7.09
N SER A 90 -14.96 -3.42 -6.80
CA SER A 90 -14.05 -2.29 -6.87
C SER A 90 -13.13 -2.42 -8.08
N LEU A 91 -12.88 -1.31 -8.76
CA LEU A 91 -11.97 -1.23 -9.89
C LEU A 91 -11.05 -0.02 -9.74
N TYR A 92 -9.75 -0.24 -9.93
CA TYR A 92 -8.71 0.79 -9.87
C TYR A 92 -7.78 0.66 -11.07
N LEU A 93 -7.50 1.77 -11.75
CA LEU A 93 -6.45 1.85 -12.77
C LEU A 93 -5.18 2.40 -12.12
N SER A 94 -4.14 1.56 -12.04
CA SER A 94 -2.86 1.95 -11.44
C SER A 94 -2.10 2.97 -12.30
N GLU A 95 -1.11 3.62 -11.69
CA GLU A 95 -0.20 4.52 -12.40
C GLU A 95 0.67 3.79 -13.44
N ASP A 96 0.94 2.50 -13.19
CA ASP A 96 1.58 1.58 -14.12
C ASP A 96 0.64 1.10 -15.27
N LYS A 97 -0.59 1.65 -15.35
CA LYS A 97 -1.61 1.39 -16.39
C LYS A 97 -2.22 -0.01 -16.38
N ASP A 98 -2.21 -0.68 -15.23
CA ASP A 98 -2.87 -1.97 -15.04
C ASP A 98 -4.17 -1.80 -14.24
N TYR A 99 -5.20 -2.56 -14.60
CA TYR A 99 -6.45 -2.60 -13.84
C TYR A 99 -6.36 -3.62 -12.71
N TRP A 100 -6.79 -3.19 -11.53
CA TRP A 100 -6.91 -3.99 -10.31
C TRP A 100 -8.37 -4.03 -9.89
N GLU A 101 -8.85 -5.20 -9.52
CA GLU A 101 -10.22 -5.40 -9.08
C GLU A 101 -10.33 -6.26 -7.83
N ALA A 102 -11.34 -5.97 -7.01
CA ALA A 102 -11.85 -6.89 -6.00
C ALA A 102 -13.36 -6.96 -6.13
N PHE A 103 -13.94 -8.06 -5.66
CA PHE A 103 -15.38 -8.19 -5.52
C PHE A 103 -15.77 -9.11 -4.38
N GLY A 104 -16.95 -8.86 -3.84
CA GLY A 104 -17.60 -9.67 -2.81
C GLY A 104 -19.07 -9.90 -3.15
N HIS A 105 -19.56 -11.10 -2.85
CA HIS A 105 -20.95 -11.52 -3.08
C HIS A 105 -21.78 -11.34 -1.82
N TYR A 106 -22.92 -10.66 -1.96
CA TYR A 106 -23.80 -10.35 -0.84
C TYR A 106 -25.25 -10.67 -1.19
N THR A 107 -26.07 -10.81 -0.16
CA THR A 107 -27.52 -10.89 -0.29
C THR A 107 -28.11 -9.84 0.63
N SER A 108 -29.02 -9.01 0.11
CA SER A 108 -29.67 -7.97 0.92
C SER A 108 -30.49 -8.58 2.07
N ASP A 109 -30.57 -7.85 3.17
CA ASP A 109 -31.43 -8.20 4.29
C ASP A 109 -32.93 -8.07 3.95
N ASN A 110 -33.80 -8.32 4.93
CA ASN A 110 -35.25 -8.20 4.76
C ASN A 110 -35.72 -6.75 4.50
N ARG A 111 -34.85 -5.76 4.74
CA ARG A 111 -35.09 -4.34 4.48
C ARG A 111 -34.48 -3.88 3.15
N GLY A 112 -33.89 -4.79 2.36
CA GLY A 112 -33.26 -4.43 1.09
C GLY A 112 -31.91 -3.71 1.26
N THR A 113 -31.17 -4.01 2.33
CA THR A 113 -29.89 -3.37 2.67
C THR A 113 -28.74 -4.36 2.69
N VAL A 114 -27.57 -3.93 2.20
CA VAL A 114 -26.28 -4.59 2.39
C VAL A 114 -25.34 -3.61 3.09
N THR A 115 -24.90 -3.94 4.31
CA THR A 115 -23.85 -3.20 5.03
C THR A 115 -22.59 -4.07 5.05
N VAL A 116 -21.53 -3.66 4.34
CA VAL A 116 -20.33 -4.50 4.12
C VAL A 116 -19.60 -4.86 5.43
N SER A 117 -19.68 -4.01 6.46
CA SER A 117 -19.06 -4.27 7.76
C SER A 117 -19.86 -5.21 8.67
N GLU A 118 -21.10 -5.53 8.32
CA GLU A 118 -22.02 -6.32 9.14
C GLU A 118 -22.39 -7.64 8.45
N HIS A 119 -22.58 -7.60 7.13
CA HIS A 119 -22.94 -8.75 6.32
C HIS A 119 -21.68 -9.40 5.74
N ALA A 120 -21.60 -10.72 5.84
CA ALA A 120 -20.49 -11.48 5.29
C ALA A 120 -20.58 -11.57 3.76
N SER A 121 -19.44 -11.41 3.09
CA SER A 121 -19.29 -11.83 1.69
C SER A 121 -19.33 -13.36 1.65
N VAL A 122 -20.12 -13.93 0.73
CA VAL A 122 -20.26 -15.40 0.56
C VAL A 122 -19.42 -15.94 -0.60
N GLY A 123 -18.61 -15.09 -1.25
CA GLY A 123 -17.76 -15.47 -2.36
C GLY A 123 -17.09 -14.27 -3.03
N GLY A 124 -16.14 -14.57 -3.92
CA GLY A 124 -15.41 -13.59 -4.70
C GLY A 124 -13.93 -13.54 -4.32
N THR A 125 -13.34 -12.34 -4.32
CA THR A 125 -11.92 -12.16 -3.98
C THR A 125 -11.63 -12.27 -2.48
N TYR A 126 -12.68 -12.23 -1.65
CA TYR A 126 -12.66 -12.44 -0.21
C TYR A 126 -14.02 -12.95 0.29
N GLU A 127 -14.02 -13.59 1.45
CA GLU A 127 -15.21 -14.09 2.15
C GLU A 127 -15.24 -13.57 3.60
N GLY A 128 -16.41 -13.61 4.23
CA GLY A 128 -16.60 -13.17 5.62
C GLY A 128 -16.93 -11.68 5.76
N SER A 129 -17.04 -11.23 7.01
CA SER A 129 -17.30 -9.82 7.34
C SER A 129 -16.00 -9.03 7.28
N GLU A 130 -15.74 -8.42 6.13
CA GLU A 130 -14.47 -7.78 5.78
C GLU A 130 -14.72 -6.35 5.30
N PRO A 131 -14.77 -5.35 6.21
CA PRO A 131 -15.12 -3.97 5.86
C PRO A 131 -14.28 -3.36 4.73
N MET A 132 -13.01 -3.78 4.66
CA MET A 132 -12.01 -3.29 3.70
C MET A 132 -11.68 -4.32 2.62
N GLY A 133 -12.45 -5.41 2.51
CA GLY A 133 -12.26 -6.50 1.54
C GLY A 133 -12.04 -5.99 0.13
N LEU A 134 -12.93 -5.10 -0.33
CA LEU A 134 -12.86 -4.47 -1.66
C LEU A 134 -11.60 -3.65 -1.94
N LEU A 135 -10.73 -3.40 -0.97
CA LEU A 135 -9.43 -2.77 -1.20
C LEU A 135 -8.27 -3.76 -1.05
N TRP A 136 -8.18 -4.44 0.09
CA TRP A 136 -7.02 -5.30 0.37
C TRP A 136 -6.98 -6.58 -0.46
N SER A 137 -8.12 -7.03 -0.98
CA SER A 137 -8.19 -8.25 -1.79
C SER A 137 -8.10 -7.98 -3.30
N MET A 138 -7.77 -6.75 -3.72
CA MET A 138 -7.64 -6.47 -5.14
C MET A 138 -6.58 -7.36 -5.78
N GLN A 139 -6.87 -7.82 -6.98
CA GLN A 139 -5.98 -8.58 -7.84
C GLN A 139 -5.98 -7.95 -9.23
N PRO A 140 -4.93 -8.16 -10.04
CA PRO A 140 -4.97 -7.76 -11.44
C PRO A 140 -6.17 -8.39 -12.14
N VAL A 141 -6.84 -7.64 -13.03
CA VAL A 141 -7.96 -8.18 -13.81
C VAL A 141 -7.51 -9.38 -14.66
N PRO A 142 -8.41 -10.31 -15.03
CA PRO A 142 -8.07 -11.43 -15.91
C PRO A 142 -7.34 -10.98 -17.17
N ARG A 143 -6.33 -11.76 -17.59
CA ARG A 143 -5.46 -11.49 -18.76
C ARG A 143 -4.51 -10.29 -18.60
N SER A 144 -4.32 -9.81 -17.38
CA SER A 144 -3.21 -8.89 -17.07
C SER A 144 -1.85 -9.55 -17.30
N ARG A 145 -0.83 -8.72 -17.51
CA ARG A 145 0.57 -9.17 -17.56
C ARG A 145 1.03 -9.74 -16.21
N THR A 146 2.05 -10.60 -16.22
CA THR A 146 2.56 -11.27 -15.03
C THR A 146 3.52 -10.40 -14.21
N GLY A 147 3.70 -10.77 -12.93
CA GLY A 147 4.66 -10.15 -12.02
C GLY A 147 4.31 -8.70 -11.63
N LEU A 148 3.02 -8.37 -11.55
CA LEU A 148 2.54 -7.05 -11.16
C LEU A 148 2.65 -6.84 -9.65
N ARG A 149 3.06 -5.64 -9.23
CA ARG A 149 2.97 -5.16 -7.86
C ARG A 149 2.31 -3.79 -7.84
N LEU A 150 1.27 -3.62 -7.03
CA LEU A 150 0.68 -2.31 -6.86
C LEU A 150 1.62 -1.43 -6.03
N ARG A 151 1.99 -0.28 -6.59
CA ARG A 151 2.81 0.74 -5.93
C ARG A 151 2.26 2.11 -6.25
N LYS A 152 2.46 3.06 -5.32
CA LYS A 152 2.17 4.46 -5.55
C LYS A 152 3.45 5.19 -5.96
N MET A 153 3.47 5.75 -7.16
CA MET A 153 4.59 6.53 -7.68
C MET A 153 4.40 8.02 -7.41
N ASN A 154 3.18 8.55 -7.54
CA ASN A 154 2.90 9.97 -7.30
C ASN A 154 1.95 10.18 -6.10
N VAL A 155 2.53 10.45 -4.92
CA VAL A 155 1.79 10.70 -3.67
C VAL A 155 0.91 11.97 -3.68
N LEU A 156 1.10 12.87 -4.66
CA LEU A 156 0.30 14.09 -4.82
C LEU A 156 -1.05 13.85 -5.50
N THR A 157 -1.31 12.63 -5.95
CA THR A 157 -2.58 12.23 -6.57
C THR A 157 -3.22 11.10 -5.78
N PRO A 158 -4.56 11.00 -5.75
CA PRO A 158 -5.22 9.89 -5.07
C PRO A 158 -5.17 8.61 -5.90
N MET A 159 -5.45 7.48 -5.25
CA MET A 159 -6.01 6.32 -5.94
C MET A 159 -7.50 6.57 -6.15
N VAL A 160 -7.96 6.54 -7.40
CA VAL A 160 -9.37 6.73 -7.75
C VAL A 160 -10.01 5.35 -7.93
N VAL A 161 -10.83 4.94 -6.97
CA VAL A 161 -11.45 3.60 -6.96
C VAL A 161 -12.93 3.73 -7.30
N HIS A 162 -13.37 3.00 -8.32
CA HIS A 162 -14.78 2.88 -8.68
C HIS A 162 -15.37 1.71 -7.91
N ILE A 163 -16.38 1.97 -7.06
CA ILE A 163 -17.15 0.93 -6.38
C ILE A 163 -18.50 0.85 -7.06
N SER A 164 -18.85 -0.34 -7.54
CA SER A 164 -20.08 -0.60 -8.29
C SER A 164 -20.87 -1.76 -7.68
N VAL A 165 -22.20 -1.69 -7.78
CA VAL A 165 -23.11 -2.78 -7.41
C VAL A 165 -23.64 -3.42 -8.68
N TYR A 166 -23.56 -4.74 -8.81
CA TYR A 166 -24.15 -5.51 -9.89
C TYR A 166 -25.26 -6.42 -9.36
N SER A 167 -26.24 -6.72 -10.21
CA SER A 167 -27.31 -7.69 -9.92
C SER A 167 -26.76 -9.11 -9.98
N GLY A 168 -27.09 -9.93 -8.98
CA GLY A 168 -26.63 -11.32 -8.89
C GLY A 168 -25.21 -11.47 -8.34
N HIS A 169 -24.78 -12.72 -8.19
CA HIS A 169 -23.41 -13.09 -7.81
C HIS A 169 -22.57 -13.30 -9.07
N VAL A 170 -21.96 -12.21 -9.53
CA VAL A 170 -21.16 -12.13 -10.75
C VAL A 170 -19.69 -12.31 -10.37
N THR A 171 -18.97 -13.13 -11.14
CA THR A 171 -17.53 -13.40 -10.92
C THR A 171 -16.65 -12.88 -12.06
N GLU A 172 -17.25 -12.58 -13.22
CA GLU A 172 -16.52 -12.13 -14.40
C GLU A 172 -17.40 -11.26 -15.31
N GLY A 173 -16.76 -10.60 -16.28
CA GLY A 173 -17.48 -9.84 -17.31
C GLY A 173 -18.13 -8.56 -16.80
N PHE A 174 -17.63 -7.99 -15.70
CA PHE A 174 -18.13 -6.72 -15.15
C PHE A 174 -18.20 -5.60 -16.20
N SER A 175 -17.22 -5.51 -17.10
CA SER A 175 -17.18 -4.52 -18.19
C SER A 175 -18.28 -4.69 -19.26
N LYS A 176 -18.96 -5.84 -19.29
CA LYS A 176 -20.06 -6.14 -20.22
C LYS A 176 -21.44 -5.91 -19.58
N GLN A 177 -21.49 -5.58 -18.30
CA GLN A 177 -22.72 -5.41 -17.54
C GLN A 177 -22.87 -3.96 -17.11
N SER A 178 -24.11 -3.47 -17.06
CA SER A 178 -24.40 -2.16 -16.48
C SER A 178 -24.55 -2.31 -14.96
N PRO A 179 -23.80 -1.55 -14.14
CA PRO A 179 -23.99 -1.57 -12.70
C PRO A 179 -25.34 -0.97 -12.32
N LEU A 180 -25.92 -1.45 -11.22
CA LEU A 180 -27.12 -0.88 -10.58
C LEU A 180 -26.85 0.51 -10.00
N ALA A 181 -25.65 0.71 -9.47
CA ALA A 181 -25.15 2.00 -8.97
C ALA A 181 -23.62 1.98 -8.92
N THR A 182 -23.00 3.15 -9.05
CA THR A 182 -21.55 3.33 -8.93
C THR A 182 -21.24 4.58 -8.12
N VAL A 183 -20.24 4.49 -7.25
CA VAL A 183 -19.65 5.61 -6.51
C VAL A 183 -18.14 5.60 -6.75
N VAL A 184 -17.57 6.79 -6.95
CA VAL A 184 -16.11 6.98 -7.03
C VAL A 184 -15.60 7.47 -5.69
N ILE A 185 -14.53 6.85 -5.20
CA ILE A 185 -13.82 7.30 -4.00
C ILE A 185 -12.36 7.62 -4.30
N GLU A 186 -11.82 8.55 -3.53
CA GLU A 186 -10.41 8.95 -3.59
C GLU A 186 -9.69 8.51 -2.31
N ARG A 187 -8.58 7.81 -2.50
CA ARG A 187 -7.73 7.31 -1.41
C ARG A 187 -6.36 7.97 -1.49
N TRP A 188 -6.07 8.84 -0.54
CA TRP A 188 -4.91 9.73 -0.55
C TRP A 188 -3.76 9.15 0.30
N TYR A 189 -2.52 9.30 -0.16
CA TYR A 189 -1.33 9.00 0.68
C TYR A 189 -0.85 10.21 1.48
N LEU A 190 -1.41 11.39 1.18
CA LEU A 190 -1.01 12.67 1.74
C LEU A 190 -2.23 13.38 2.32
N ALA A 191 -2.22 13.65 3.63
CA ALA A 191 -3.27 14.41 4.28
C ALA A 191 -3.23 15.90 3.86
N PRO A 192 -4.38 16.61 3.95
CA PRO A 192 -4.42 18.05 3.68
C PRO A 192 -3.38 18.82 4.51
N GLY A 193 -2.64 19.72 3.85
CA GLY A 193 -1.66 20.59 4.49
C GLY A 193 -0.28 19.98 4.74
N VAL A 194 -0.08 18.68 4.52
CA VAL A 194 1.27 18.09 4.53
C VAL A 194 2.07 18.65 3.36
N ARG A 195 3.27 19.16 3.65
CA ARG A 195 4.18 19.70 2.64
C ARG A 195 5.14 18.62 2.16
N ARG A 196 5.32 18.50 0.85
CA ARG A 196 6.32 17.65 0.19
C ARG A 196 7.46 18.53 -0.31
N ILE A 197 8.69 18.27 0.14
CA ILE A 197 9.88 19.07 -0.19
C ILE A 197 10.95 18.12 -0.76
N ASP A 198 11.33 18.32 -2.02
CA ASP A 198 12.45 17.60 -2.60
C ASP A 198 13.75 18.03 -1.91
N ILE A 199 14.52 17.07 -1.41
CA ILE A 199 15.89 17.31 -0.95
C ILE A 199 16.81 17.11 -2.14
N ARG A 200 17.33 18.24 -2.64
CA ARG A 200 18.29 18.30 -3.76
C ARG A 200 19.65 18.75 -3.23
N ASP A 201 20.14 18.06 -2.22
CA ASP A 201 21.54 18.15 -1.81
C ASP A 201 22.39 17.38 -2.83
N GLU A 202 23.57 17.88 -3.20
CA GLU A 202 24.43 17.21 -4.20
C GLU A 202 24.82 15.79 -3.77
N GLU A 203 24.85 15.54 -2.46
CA GLU A 203 25.27 14.27 -1.87
C GLU A 203 24.12 13.41 -1.36
N VAL A 204 22.93 13.96 -1.04
CA VAL A 204 21.78 13.21 -0.49
C VAL A 204 20.52 13.49 -1.29
N LYS A 205 19.87 12.42 -1.76
CA LYS A 205 18.59 12.47 -2.47
C LYS A 205 17.47 11.88 -1.64
N GLY A 206 16.38 12.62 -1.53
CA GLY A 206 15.18 12.15 -0.87
C GLY A 206 14.08 13.19 -0.91
N THR A 207 12.98 12.88 -0.22
CA THR A 207 11.84 13.79 -0.09
C THR A 207 11.44 13.91 1.36
N LEU A 208 11.40 15.14 1.86
CA LEU A 208 10.95 15.46 3.21
C LEU A 208 9.46 15.80 3.19
N PHE A 209 8.71 15.13 4.06
CA PHE A 209 7.28 15.37 4.29
C PHE A 209 7.10 16.02 5.66
N ILE A 210 6.41 17.16 5.70
CA ILE A 210 6.22 17.95 6.92
C ILE A 210 4.72 18.09 7.21
N PRO A 211 4.24 17.68 8.40
CA PRO A 211 2.86 17.87 8.83
C PRO A 211 2.43 19.35 8.83
N PRO A 212 1.14 19.66 8.71
CA PRO A 212 0.64 21.02 8.95
C PRO A 212 0.76 21.40 10.44
N GLY A 213 0.92 22.70 10.70
CA GLY A 213 0.97 23.24 12.07
C GLY A 213 2.33 23.82 12.45
N PRO A 214 2.46 24.36 13.68
CA PRO A 214 3.63 25.11 14.11
C PRO A 214 4.85 24.24 14.44
N GLY A 215 4.66 22.94 14.71
CA GLY A 215 5.73 22.07 15.21
C GLY A 215 6.27 22.49 16.59
N PRO A 216 7.45 22.02 16.99
CA PRO A 216 8.24 20.98 16.32
C PRO A 216 7.55 19.60 16.39
N PHE A 217 7.90 18.71 15.47
CA PHE A 217 7.37 17.36 15.35
C PHE A 217 8.47 16.33 15.56
N PRO A 218 8.14 15.09 15.95
CA PRO A 218 9.11 14.00 15.89
C PRO A 218 9.55 13.73 14.44
N GLY A 219 10.80 13.31 14.27
CA GLY A 219 11.41 13.01 12.97
C GLY A 219 11.48 11.51 12.69
N VAL A 220 11.37 11.10 11.41
CA VAL A 220 11.59 9.73 10.96
C VAL A 220 12.38 9.72 9.66
N LEU A 221 13.55 9.09 9.66
CA LEU A 221 14.25 8.74 8.43
C LEU A 221 13.76 7.38 7.93
N ASP A 222 13.17 7.37 6.74
CA ASP A 222 12.47 6.24 6.13
C ASP A 222 13.33 5.56 5.06
N LEU A 223 13.66 4.28 5.29
CA LEU A 223 14.56 3.46 4.48
C LEU A 223 13.80 2.25 3.91
N TRP A 224 13.67 2.20 2.59
CA TRP A 224 13.00 1.12 1.87
C TRP A 224 13.91 -0.11 1.67
N GLY A 225 13.55 -1.02 0.75
CA GLY A 225 14.31 -2.23 0.44
C GLY A 225 15.28 -2.05 -0.74
N GLY A 226 15.88 -3.16 -1.18
CA GLY A 226 16.84 -3.19 -2.30
C GLY A 226 16.24 -2.99 -3.71
N GLY A 227 14.97 -2.61 -3.84
CA GLY A 227 14.34 -2.38 -5.15
C GLY A 227 14.81 -1.10 -5.85
N GLY A 228 15.40 -0.18 -5.08
CA GLY A 228 15.92 1.10 -5.56
C GLY A 228 14.87 2.14 -5.95
N GLY A 229 15.37 3.28 -6.42
CA GLY A 229 14.58 4.49 -6.63
C GLY A 229 14.08 5.12 -5.33
N LEU A 230 13.28 6.18 -5.48
CA LEU A 230 12.66 6.91 -4.37
C LEU A 230 11.23 6.43 -4.14
N VAL A 231 10.95 5.91 -2.94
CA VAL A 231 9.64 5.38 -2.56
C VAL A 231 9.04 6.25 -1.45
N GLU A 232 8.03 7.04 -1.78
CA GLU A 232 7.59 8.15 -0.93
C GLU A 232 6.37 7.85 -0.05
N TYR A 233 5.56 6.86 -0.44
CA TYR A 233 4.19 6.74 0.06
C TYR A 233 4.08 6.37 1.54
N ARG A 234 5.09 5.67 2.11
CA ARG A 234 5.15 5.43 3.56
C ARG A 234 5.49 6.71 4.33
N SER A 235 6.48 7.47 3.88
CA SER A 235 6.84 8.76 4.48
C SER A 235 5.70 9.79 4.40
N ALA A 236 5.00 9.86 3.27
CA ALA A 236 3.83 10.71 3.10
C ALA A 236 2.72 10.37 4.12
N LEU A 237 2.49 9.08 4.36
CA LEU A 237 1.55 8.62 5.38
C LEU A 237 2.04 8.92 6.80
N LEU A 238 3.31 8.70 7.11
CA LEU A 238 3.87 9.07 8.42
C LEU A 238 3.67 10.57 8.72
N ALA A 239 3.86 11.44 7.73
CA ALA A 239 3.58 12.87 7.90
C ALA A 239 2.10 13.20 8.04
N SER A 240 1.23 12.38 7.44
CA SER A 240 -0.21 12.45 7.68
C SER A 240 -0.61 11.99 9.10
N HIS A 241 0.30 11.31 9.81
CA HIS A 241 0.19 10.89 11.21
C HIS A 241 1.09 11.71 12.15
N VAL A 242 1.43 12.95 11.76
CA VAL A 242 2.11 13.96 12.59
C VAL A 242 3.59 13.62 12.90
N PHE A 243 4.31 13.06 11.92
CA PHE A 243 5.77 12.90 11.95
C PHE A 243 6.42 13.67 10.79
N VAL A 244 7.47 14.44 11.03
CA VAL A 244 8.32 14.85 9.90
C VAL A 244 9.03 13.61 9.39
N SER A 245 8.86 13.25 8.12
CA SER A 245 9.38 12.00 7.59
C SER A 245 10.13 12.21 6.29
N MET A 246 11.33 11.64 6.18
CA MET A 246 12.15 11.72 4.97
C MET A 246 12.26 10.36 4.30
N ALA A 247 11.71 10.23 3.09
CA ALA A 247 11.97 9.10 2.22
C ALA A 247 13.36 9.26 1.60
N LEU A 248 14.24 8.29 1.82
CA LEU A 248 15.62 8.34 1.30
C LEU A 248 15.76 7.47 0.05
N GLU A 249 16.28 8.04 -1.03
CA GLU A 249 16.78 7.28 -2.18
C GLU A 249 18.25 6.92 -1.90
N TYR A 250 18.64 5.66 -2.07
CA TYR A 250 20.06 5.27 -1.94
C TYR A 250 20.51 4.23 -2.97
N PHE A 251 19.61 3.82 -3.88
CA PHE A 251 19.98 3.24 -5.17
C PHE A 251 19.38 4.09 -6.26
N SER A 252 20.23 4.80 -6.97
CA SER A 252 19.79 5.53 -8.15
C SER A 252 19.60 4.58 -9.32
N THR A 253 18.58 4.85 -10.13
CA THR A 253 18.40 4.21 -11.44
C THR A 253 19.40 4.73 -12.50
N GLU A 254 20.17 5.78 -12.19
CA GLU A 254 21.20 6.32 -13.08
C GLU A 254 22.49 5.48 -12.99
N LYS A 255 22.90 4.87 -14.12
CA LYS A 255 24.06 3.96 -14.23
C LYS A 255 25.40 4.52 -13.72
N ASN A 256 25.53 5.84 -13.61
CA ASN A 256 26.77 6.51 -13.18
C ASN A 256 26.73 7.02 -11.74
N ARG A 257 25.65 6.77 -11.00
CA ARG A 257 25.48 7.16 -9.60
C ARG A 257 25.13 5.96 -8.74
N ALA A 258 25.88 4.87 -8.91
CA ALA A 258 26.00 3.90 -7.83
C ALA A 258 26.54 4.68 -6.62
N SER A 259 25.64 5.11 -5.74
CA SER A 259 25.98 5.66 -4.45
C SER A 259 26.87 4.60 -3.81
N ASN A 260 28.14 4.91 -3.62
CA ASN A 260 28.92 4.21 -2.62
C ASN A 260 28.08 4.33 -1.34
N LEU A 261 27.42 3.24 -0.93
CA LEU A 261 26.50 3.15 0.22
C LEU A 261 27.28 3.31 1.53
N HIS A 262 28.04 4.38 1.62
CA HIS A 262 28.91 4.66 2.72
C HIS A 262 28.04 5.16 3.87
N ILE A 263 28.35 4.73 5.08
CA ILE A 263 27.60 5.10 6.30
C ILE A 263 27.37 6.62 6.40
N LYS A 264 28.36 7.43 5.96
CA LYS A 264 28.29 8.90 5.89
C LYS A 264 27.08 9.44 5.12
N TYR A 265 26.64 8.77 4.05
CA TYR A 265 25.44 9.14 3.29
C TYR A 265 24.20 9.11 4.19
N PHE A 266 24.04 8.02 4.93
CA PHE A 266 22.92 7.84 5.85
C PHE A 266 23.03 8.72 7.09
N GLU A 267 24.25 8.95 7.60
CA GLU A 267 24.49 9.91 8.68
C GLU A 267 24.11 11.35 8.28
N LYS A 268 24.43 11.75 7.04
CA LYS A 268 24.03 13.07 6.51
C LYS A 268 22.51 13.15 6.35
N ALA A 269 21.87 12.12 5.79
CA ALA A 269 20.42 12.04 5.68
C ALA A 269 19.71 12.14 7.04
N PHE A 270 20.23 11.45 8.06
CA PHE A 270 19.71 11.54 9.42
C PHE A 270 19.82 12.97 9.98
N ARG A 271 20.97 13.63 9.77
CA ARG A 271 21.18 15.02 10.20
C ARG A 271 20.25 16.00 9.49
N ILE A 272 19.97 15.82 8.19
CA ILE A 272 18.99 16.65 7.46
C ILE A 272 17.63 16.61 8.16
N VAL A 273 17.17 15.45 8.61
CA VAL A 273 15.94 15.33 9.39
C VAL A 273 16.11 15.98 10.77
N GLN A 274 17.17 15.60 11.50
CA GLN A 274 17.40 16.02 12.87
C GLN A 274 17.56 17.54 13.06
N GLU A 275 18.20 18.21 12.11
CA GLU A 275 18.51 19.64 12.18
C GLU A 275 17.43 20.50 11.54
N HIS A 276 16.39 19.89 10.95
CA HIS A 276 15.29 20.65 10.37
C HIS A 276 14.57 21.47 11.48
N PRO A 277 14.29 22.78 11.29
CA PRO A 277 13.76 23.65 12.35
C PRO A 277 12.41 23.22 12.97
N LEU A 278 11.64 22.41 12.23
CA LEU A 278 10.36 21.86 12.68
C LEU A 278 10.48 20.45 13.26
N VAL A 279 11.69 19.97 13.54
CA VAL A 279 11.93 18.65 14.14
C VAL A 279 12.40 18.79 15.58
N MET A 280 11.86 17.96 16.46
CA MET A 280 12.39 17.76 17.81
C MET A 280 13.72 17.02 17.70
N LYS A 281 14.82 17.76 17.87
CA LYS A 281 16.20 17.30 17.61
C LYS A 281 16.55 15.95 18.25
N ASP A 282 16.06 15.68 19.45
CA ASP A 282 16.35 14.45 20.21
C ASP A 282 15.31 13.33 20.01
N SER A 283 14.33 13.56 19.12
CA SER A 283 13.19 12.66 18.85
C SER A 283 13.16 12.26 17.37
N VAL A 284 14.23 11.64 16.89
CA VAL A 284 14.34 11.12 15.51
C VAL A 284 14.44 9.60 15.51
N ALA A 285 13.57 8.91 14.77
CA ALA A 285 13.63 7.47 14.56
C ALA A 285 14.27 7.09 13.22
N LEU A 286 14.76 5.85 13.15
CA LEU A 286 15.04 5.15 11.91
C LEU A 286 13.92 4.14 11.63
N PHE A 287 13.42 4.11 10.38
CA PHE A 287 12.44 3.12 9.93
C PHE A 287 12.98 2.38 8.71
N GLY A 288 13.37 1.13 8.90
CA GLY A 288 13.84 0.24 7.85
C GLY A 288 12.82 -0.82 7.43
N LEU A 289 12.75 -1.10 6.12
CA LEU A 289 12.12 -2.30 5.55
C LEU A 289 13.13 -3.09 4.73
N SER A 290 13.15 -4.42 4.88
CA SER A 290 14.07 -5.30 4.12
C SER A 290 15.53 -4.84 4.33
N LEU A 291 16.25 -4.54 3.26
CA LEU A 291 17.60 -3.97 3.32
C LEU A 291 17.71 -2.69 4.18
N GLY A 292 16.68 -1.84 4.20
CA GLY A 292 16.65 -0.65 5.06
C GLY A 292 16.73 -0.99 6.54
N THR A 293 16.28 -2.17 6.96
CA THR A 293 16.45 -2.67 8.33
C THR A 293 17.93 -2.94 8.62
N SER A 294 18.67 -3.55 7.70
CA SER A 294 20.10 -3.81 7.87
C SER A 294 20.86 -2.49 8.07
N ILE A 295 20.56 -1.48 7.24
CA ILE A 295 21.14 -0.13 7.39
C ILE A 295 20.74 0.49 8.74
N THR A 296 19.46 0.40 9.11
CA THR A 296 18.93 0.93 10.38
C THR A 296 19.67 0.35 11.59
N LEU A 297 19.81 -0.98 11.63
CA LEU A 297 20.50 -1.67 12.71
C LEU A 297 21.99 -1.31 12.76
N HIS A 298 22.65 -1.23 11.61
CA HIS A 298 24.07 -0.85 11.53
C HIS A 298 24.29 0.59 12.03
N MET A 299 23.49 1.55 11.57
CA MET A 299 23.53 2.93 12.03
C MET A 299 23.35 3.03 13.54
N ALA A 300 22.34 2.35 14.09
CA ALA A 300 22.04 2.38 15.52
C ALA A 300 23.14 1.73 16.39
N ALA A 301 23.89 0.78 15.86
CA ALA A 301 24.93 0.05 16.58
C ALA A 301 26.33 0.68 16.47
N TYR A 302 26.66 1.27 15.32
CA TYR A 302 28.05 1.61 14.97
C TYR A 302 28.30 3.07 14.59
N SER A 303 27.28 3.84 14.22
CA SER A 303 27.52 5.25 13.93
C SER A 303 27.84 6.01 15.22
N LYS A 304 28.88 6.86 15.15
CA LYS A 304 29.22 7.81 16.23
C LYS A 304 28.55 9.17 16.04
N ALA A 305 27.99 9.42 14.85
CA ALA A 305 27.43 10.71 14.47
C ALA A 305 25.90 10.76 14.59
N VAL A 306 25.23 9.60 14.63
CA VAL A 306 23.78 9.53 14.79
C VAL A 306 23.40 8.81 16.09
N SER A 307 22.30 9.26 16.69
CA SER A 307 21.70 8.60 17.84
C SER A 307 20.18 8.59 17.65
N PRO A 308 19.61 7.54 17.03
CA PRO A 308 18.17 7.44 16.89
C PRO A 308 17.51 7.21 18.25
N ARG A 309 16.36 7.84 18.46
CA ARG A 309 15.55 7.68 19.67
C ARG A 309 14.88 6.31 19.74
N CYS A 310 14.55 5.71 18.59
CA CYS A 310 14.10 4.33 18.45
C CYS A 310 14.25 3.84 17.00
N CYS A 311 14.18 2.53 16.79
CA CYS A 311 14.26 1.89 15.47
C CYS A 311 13.04 1.03 15.17
N VAL A 312 12.50 1.17 13.96
CA VAL A 312 11.45 0.30 13.40
C VAL A 312 12.04 -0.56 12.31
N CYS A 313 11.97 -1.88 12.46
CA CYS A 313 12.59 -2.83 11.56
C CYS A 313 11.54 -3.82 11.02
N VAL A 314 11.27 -3.75 9.72
CA VAL A 314 10.26 -4.56 9.04
C VAL A 314 10.90 -5.53 8.06
N SER A 315 10.58 -6.81 8.16
CA SER A 315 11.00 -7.87 7.24
C SER A 315 12.51 -7.87 6.92
N GLY A 316 13.37 -7.66 7.93
CA GLY A 316 14.81 -7.46 7.74
C GLY A 316 15.70 -8.37 8.57
N SER A 317 17.00 -8.26 8.35
CA SER A 317 18.02 -9.02 9.07
C SER A 317 19.19 -8.14 9.52
N HIS A 318 19.84 -8.58 10.59
CA HIS A 318 21.08 -8.04 11.11
C HIS A 318 22.33 -8.62 10.43
N VAL A 319 22.18 -9.67 9.61
CA VAL A 319 23.28 -10.34 8.89
C VAL A 319 23.82 -9.41 7.80
N GLN A 320 25.03 -8.90 8.00
CA GLN A 320 25.78 -8.05 7.07
C GLN A 320 27.24 -7.88 7.54
N PRO A 321 28.19 -7.63 6.62
CA PRO A 321 29.57 -7.29 6.99
C PRO A 321 29.62 -5.96 7.75
N ILE A 322 30.18 -5.95 8.97
CA ILE A 322 30.22 -4.72 9.80
C ILE A 322 31.13 -3.65 9.19
N ASN A 323 32.28 -4.06 8.64
CA ASN A 323 33.30 -3.14 8.11
C ASN A 323 32.95 -2.62 6.70
N SER A 324 31.96 -3.22 6.05
CA SER A 324 31.55 -2.90 4.71
C SER A 324 30.03 -3.14 4.55
N PRO A 325 29.18 -2.41 5.29
CA PRO A 325 27.72 -2.58 5.21
C PRO A 325 27.18 -2.31 3.79
N GLN A 326 27.87 -1.47 3.00
CA GLN A 326 27.61 -1.31 1.57
C GLN A 326 27.66 -2.62 0.76
N ASN A 327 28.41 -3.61 1.25
CA ASN A 327 28.67 -4.88 0.57
C ASN A 327 27.66 -5.98 0.96
N ILE A 328 26.52 -5.64 1.59
CA ILE A 328 25.43 -6.61 1.82
C ILE A 328 25.08 -7.38 0.54
N PHE A 329 25.17 -6.70 -0.61
CA PHE A 329 24.93 -7.29 -1.91
C PHE A 329 26.03 -8.22 -2.43
N ILE A 330 27.28 -8.03 -2.01
CA ILE A 330 28.38 -8.95 -2.34
C ILE A 330 28.10 -10.30 -1.69
N ASN A 331 27.63 -10.29 -0.43
CA ASN A 331 27.16 -11.51 0.23
C ASN A 331 26.02 -12.18 -0.55
N LEU A 332 25.11 -11.44 -1.21
CA LEU A 332 24.09 -12.06 -2.06
C LEU A 332 24.70 -12.71 -3.32
N GLN A 333 25.72 -12.09 -3.93
CA GLN A 333 26.40 -12.62 -5.12
C GLN A 333 27.18 -13.90 -4.82
N GLU A 334 27.92 -13.93 -3.71
CA GLU A 334 28.71 -15.09 -3.28
C GLU A 334 27.82 -16.29 -2.91
N ASN A 335 26.58 -16.03 -2.51
CA ASN A 335 25.61 -17.04 -2.11
C ASN A 335 24.55 -17.35 -3.20
N THR A 336 24.84 -17.06 -4.47
CA THR A 336 23.96 -17.40 -5.61
C THR A 336 23.65 -18.89 -5.71
N HIS A 337 24.57 -19.76 -5.26
CA HIS A 337 24.37 -21.21 -5.19
C HIS A 337 23.24 -21.64 -4.23
N LYS A 338 22.77 -20.74 -3.35
CA LYS A 338 21.64 -20.98 -2.45
C LYS A 338 20.31 -20.50 -3.00
N TYR A 339 20.29 -19.92 -4.21
CA TYR A 339 19.06 -19.47 -4.84
C TYR A 339 18.19 -20.69 -5.11
N GLN A 340 16.95 -20.62 -4.67
CA GLN A 340 15.96 -21.65 -4.94
C GLN A 340 14.88 -21.07 -5.85
N PHE A 341 14.12 -21.98 -6.47
CA PHE A 341 12.97 -21.64 -7.28
C PHE A 341 11.79 -22.47 -6.83
N ASP A 342 10.62 -21.87 -6.76
CA ASP A 342 9.38 -22.63 -6.53
C ASP A 342 8.92 -23.34 -7.82
N GLU A 343 7.81 -24.07 -7.72
CA GLU A 343 7.22 -24.82 -8.83
C GLU A 343 6.79 -23.92 -10.01
N GLU A 344 6.56 -22.62 -9.77
CA GLU A 344 6.18 -21.62 -10.75
C GLU A 344 7.40 -20.89 -11.36
N GLY A 345 8.61 -21.24 -10.94
CA GLY A 345 9.86 -20.61 -11.36
C GLY A 345 10.12 -19.25 -10.71
N CYS A 346 9.46 -18.93 -9.61
CA CYS A 346 9.73 -17.73 -8.83
C CYS A 346 10.97 -17.93 -7.97
N LEU A 347 11.86 -16.92 -7.96
CA LEU A 347 13.09 -16.92 -7.19
C LEU A 347 12.80 -16.79 -5.69
N VAL A 348 13.42 -17.64 -4.89
CA VAL A 348 13.35 -17.70 -3.43
C VAL A 348 14.72 -17.35 -2.85
N TRP A 349 14.76 -16.34 -1.98
CA TRP A 349 15.99 -15.79 -1.39
C TRP A 349 16.11 -16.05 0.12
N LYS A 350 15.09 -16.65 0.72
CA LYS A 350 15.03 -16.97 2.16
C LYS A 350 16.34 -17.56 2.71
N ASP A 351 16.90 -18.54 2.00
CA ASP A 351 18.01 -19.36 2.49
C ASP A 351 19.40 -18.75 2.27
N ILE A 352 19.49 -17.58 1.61
CA ILE A 352 20.78 -16.95 1.29
C ILE A 352 21.61 -16.69 2.54
N ILE A 353 20.96 -16.23 3.60
CA ILE A 353 21.60 -15.91 4.89
C ILE A 353 21.59 -17.08 5.87
N LEU A 354 21.11 -18.27 5.45
CA LEU A 354 21.05 -19.45 6.31
C LEU A 354 22.22 -20.42 6.05
N PRO A 355 22.73 -21.09 7.10
CA PRO A 355 22.47 -20.80 8.52
C PRO A 355 22.98 -19.40 8.89
N ILE A 356 22.35 -18.76 9.90
CA ILE A 356 22.79 -17.45 10.39
C ILE A 356 24.27 -17.54 10.81
N PRO A 357 25.15 -16.65 10.31
CA PRO A 357 26.58 -16.73 10.63
C PRO A 357 26.87 -16.61 12.12
N ASN A 358 27.76 -17.47 12.61
CA ASN A 358 28.30 -17.36 13.97
C ASN A 358 29.38 -16.27 14.08
N ASP A 359 30.04 -15.94 12.96
CA ASP A 359 31.08 -14.90 12.91
C ASP A 359 30.48 -13.53 13.25
N PRO A 360 30.91 -12.89 14.35
CA PRO A 360 30.46 -11.54 14.71
C PRO A 360 30.76 -10.50 13.62
N GLY A 361 31.79 -10.69 12.79
CA GLY A 361 32.13 -9.81 11.68
C GLY A 361 31.07 -9.71 10.58
N LEU A 362 30.17 -10.70 10.51
CA LEU A 362 29.13 -10.85 9.49
C LEU A 362 27.73 -10.54 10.00
N LYS A 363 27.59 -10.00 11.22
CA LYS A 363 26.30 -9.61 11.77
C LYS A 363 26.38 -8.40 12.68
N VAL A 364 25.37 -7.55 12.66
CA VAL A 364 25.31 -6.38 13.55
C VAL A 364 25.23 -6.83 15.00
N ASP A 365 26.10 -6.28 15.85
CA ASP A 365 26.10 -6.52 17.29
C ASP A 365 24.92 -5.78 17.93
N MET A 366 23.82 -6.50 18.08
CA MET A 366 22.59 -5.99 18.70
C MET A 366 22.78 -5.54 20.16
N GLY A 367 23.83 -6.00 20.84
CA GLY A 367 24.16 -5.55 22.21
C GLY A 367 24.63 -4.10 22.28
N ARG A 368 25.07 -3.53 21.14
CA ARG A 368 25.47 -2.13 21.03
C ARG A 368 24.30 -1.17 20.94
N ILE A 369 23.14 -1.63 20.47
CA ILE A 369 21.96 -0.78 20.31
C ILE A 369 21.42 -0.39 21.68
N LYS A 370 21.34 0.92 21.94
CA LYS A 370 20.92 1.50 23.23
C LYS A 370 19.54 2.15 23.20
N CYS A 371 18.86 2.16 22.06
CA CYS A 371 17.50 2.66 21.91
C CYS A 371 16.48 1.52 21.77
N PRO A 372 15.19 1.76 22.02
CA PRO A 372 14.11 0.82 21.74
C PRO A 372 14.08 0.40 20.27
N VAL A 373 13.82 -0.89 20.04
CA VAL A 373 13.71 -1.50 18.71
C VAL A 373 12.41 -2.31 18.63
N ILE A 374 11.66 -2.13 17.55
CA ILE A 374 10.54 -3.00 17.19
C ILE A 374 10.90 -3.83 15.95
N LEU A 375 10.71 -5.16 16.04
CA LEU A 375 10.84 -6.10 14.94
C LEU A 375 9.47 -6.57 14.46
N ILE A 376 9.17 -6.34 13.19
CA ILE A 376 7.96 -6.80 12.51
C ILE A 376 8.35 -8.00 11.63
N VAL A 377 8.11 -9.22 12.15
CA VAL A 377 8.62 -10.51 11.65
C VAL A 377 7.56 -11.25 10.86
N ARG A 378 7.92 -11.77 9.67
CA ARG A 378 7.01 -12.42 8.71
C ARG A 378 7.31 -13.91 8.66
N GLU A 379 6.33 -14.75 9.00
CA GLU A 379 6.60 -16.19 9.11
C GLU A 379 6.55 -16.94 7.78
N ASP A 380 5.94 -16.34 6.74
CA ASP A 380 5.98 -16.84 5.36
C ASP A 380 6.81 -15.91 4.46
N ASP A 381 7.90 -15.34 4.99
CA ASP A 381 8.85 -14.57 4.20
C ASP A 381 9.71 -15.49 3.33
N GLN A 382 9.59 -15.33 2.02
CA GLN A 382 10.33 -16.12 1.03
C GLN A 382 11.54 -15.36 0.45
N ASN A 383 11.72 -14.11 0.83
CA ASN A 383 12.84 -13.27 0.39
C ASN A 383 13.98 -13.23 1.41
N LEU A 384 13.69 -13.33 2.70
CA LEU A 384 14.72 -13.30 3.75
C LEU A 384 14.31 -14.14 4.97
N ALA A 385 15.27 -14.80 5.61
CA ALA A 385 15.05 -15.57 6.85
C ALA A 385 14.78 -14.67 8.08
N THR A 386 13.62 -14.02 8.11
CA THR A 386 13.29 -13.01 9.13
C THR A 386 13.00 -13.62 10.51
N VAL A 387 12.50 -14.87 10.56
CA VAL A 387 12.23 -15.57 11.81
C VAL A 387 13.54 -15.91 12.52
N GLU A 388 14.43 -16.59 11.80
CA GLU A 388 15.76 -17.01 12.26
C GLU A 388 16.61 -15.79 12.64
N SER A 389 16.53 -14.73 11.83
CA SER A 389 17.20 -13.46 12.15
C SER A 389 16.67 -12.83 13.44
N ALA A 390 15.35 -12.80 13.65
CA ALA A 390 14.75 -12.22 14.84
C ALA A 390 15.06 -13.01 16.12
N GLU A 391 15.19 -14.33 16.00
CA GLU A 391 15.59 -15.22 17.09
C GLU A 391 17.05 -14.97 17.49
N ASP A 392 17.98 -14.91 16.53
CA ASP A 392 19.38 -14.60 16.81
C ASP A 392 19.55 -13.18 17.39
N MET A 393 18.89 -12.17 16.80
CA MET A 393 18.87 -10.80 17.35
C MET A 393 18.35 -10.76 18.79
N THR A 394 17.30 -11.53 19.09
CA THR A 394 16.72 -11.63 20.43
C THR A 394 17.71 -12.26 21.41
N GLN A 395 18.43 -13.29 21.00
CA GLN A 395 19.45 -13.94 21.82
C GLN A 395 20.64 -13.02 22.09
N MET A 396 21.13 -12.30 21.07
CA MET A 396 22.21 -11.32 21.21
C MET A 396 21.82 -10.22 22.21
N MET A 397 20.61 -9.67 22.11
CA MET A 397 20.15 -8.63 23.04
C MET A 397 19.93 -9.16 24.47
N ARG A 398 19.50 -10.42 24.60
CA ARG A 398 19.40 -11.06 25.92
C ARG A 398 20.78 -11.24 26.55
N ALA A 399 21.77 -11.72 25.80
CA ALA A 399 23.13 -11.91 26.29
C ALA A 399 23.79 -10.58 26.71
N ALA A 400 23.47 -9.48 26.02
CA ALA A 400 23.96 -8.14 26.35
C ALA A 400 23.16 -7.42 27.46
N GLY A 401 22.10 -8.04 28.00
CA GLY A 401 21.24 -7.44 29.03
C GLY A 401 20.30 -6.33 28.55
N ASN A 402 20.20 -6.08 27.24
CA ASN A 402 19.35 -5.04 26.65
C ASN A 402 18.05 -5.56 26.01
N LYS A 403 17.65 -6.82 26.27
CA LYS A 403 16.40 -7.41 25.75
C LYS A 403 15.14 -6.59 26.07
N HIS A 404 15.14 -5.82 27.16
CA HIS A 404 14.04 -4.93 27.54
C HIS A 404 13.79 -3.80 26.51
N LEU A 405 14.75 -3.51 25.62
CA LEU A 405 14.60 -2.56 24.52
C LEU A 405 13.92 -3.17 23.29
N LEU A 406 13.76 -4.50 23.23
CA LEU A 406 13.34 -5.21 22.01
C LEU A 406 11.90 -5.72 22.10
N THR A 407 11.03 -5.15 21.27
CA THR A 407 9.67 -5.64 21.04
C THR A 407 9.58 -6.38 19.72
N THR A 408 8.93 -7.55 19.69
CA THR A 408 8.81 -8.37 18.47
C THR A 408 7.34 -8.70 18.21
N PHE A 409 6.88 -8.46 16.98
CA PHE A 409 5.56 -8.90 16.51
C PHE A 409 5.71 -9.87 15.34
N ARG A 410 5.20 -11.08 15.53
CA ARG A 410 5.21 -12.16 14.52
C ARG A 410 3.82 -12.24 13.88
N TYR A 411 3.78 -12.34 12.56
CA TYR A 411 2.53 -12.44 11.81
C TYR A 411 2.56 -13.67 10.93
N PRO A 412 1.88 -14.76 11.37
CA PRO A 412 1.74 -15.99 10.60
C PRO A 412 1.10 -15.74 9.23
N GLY A 413 1.59 -16.43 8.20
CA GLY A 413 1.03 -16.36 6.84
C GLY A 413 1.19 -15.02 6.12
N ALA A 414 1.94 -14.07 6.68
CA ALA A 414 2.35 -12.85 6.01
C ALA A 414 3.75 -13.00 5.40
N GLY A 415 3.95 -12.36 4.25
CA GLY A 415 5.20 -12.41 3.46
C GLY A 415 5.98 -11.11 3.54
N HIS A 416 7.05 -11.02 2.75
CA HIS A 416 8.09 -10.00 2.86
C HIS A 416 7.60 -8.54 2.78
N LEU A 417 6.75 -8.25 1.78
CA LEU A 417 6.37 -6.87 1.42
C LEU A 417 5.22 -6.33 2.28
N ILE A 418 5.51 -5.96 3.53
CA ILE A 418 4.55 -5.22 4.36
C ILE A 418 4.45 -3.77 3.90
N GLU A 419 3.40 -3.52 3.13
CA GLU A 419 2.99 -2.20 2.65
C GLU A 419 2.06 -1.50 3.66
N PRO A 420 1.79 -0.19 3.51
CA PRO A 420 0.73 0.47 4.28
C PRO A 420 -0.63 -0.25 4.17
N PRO A 421 -1.52 -0.11 5.17
CA PRO A 421 -2.78 -0.84 5.24
C PRO A 421 -3.62 -0.77 3.96
N TYR A 422 -4.28 -1.89 3.67
CA TYR A 422 -5.18 -2.07 2.53
C TYR A 422 -4.52 -2.01 1.13
N THR A 423 -3.20 -1.95 1.06
CA THR A 423 -2.49 -2.24 -0.19
C THR A 423 -2.69 -3.73 -0.53
N PRO A 424 -2.98 -4.10 -1.78
CA PRO A 424 -3.28 -5.48 -2.12
C PRO A 424 -2.06 -6.40 -1.99
N HIS A 425 -2.28 -7.61 -1.46
CA HIS A 425 -1.23 -8.61 -1.31
C HIS A 425 -0.75 -9.11 -2.68
N VAL A 426 0.56 -9.16 -2.85
CA VAL A 426 1.22 -9.70 -4.04
C VAL A 426 2.24 -10.74 -3.58
N ARG A 427 1.94 -12.01 -3.88
CA ARG A 427 2.80 -13.14 -3.47
C ARG A 427 4.13 -13.18 -4.23
N ALA A 428 4.10 -12.84 -5.52
CA ALA A 428 5.28 -12.79 -6.37
C ALA A 428 5.19 -11.63 -7.36
N SER A 429 6.31 -10.97 -7.64
CA SER A 429 6.34 -9.86 -8.60
C SER A 429 7.67 -9.74 -9.33
N ASN A 430 7.68 -8.97 -10.42
CA ASN A 430 8.92 -8.58 -11.07
C ASN A 430 9.83 -7.84 -10.07
N PHE A 431 11.11 -8.18 -10.09
CA PHE A 431 12.17 -7.56 -9.32
C PHE A 431 13.42 -7.43 -10.19
N ILE A 432 14.17 -6.34 -10.02
CA ILE A 432 15.47 -6.15 -10.68
C ILE A 432 16.54 -6.38 -9.63
N VAL A 433 17.36 -7.41 -9.85
CA VAL A 433 18.52 -7.71 -9.02
C VAL A 433 19.56 -6.61 -9.28
N GLN A 434 19.77 -5.72 -8.31
CA GLN A 434 20.57 -4.50 -8.48
C GLN A 434 21.99 -4.77 -9.00
N GLN A 435 22.58 -5.90 -8.62
CA GLN A 435 23.96 -6.26 -8.93
C GLN A 435 24.14 -6.76 -10.36
N THR A 436 23.17 -7.50 -10.89
CA THR A 436 23.25 -8.10 -12.23
C THR A 436 22.43 -7.31 -13.25
N GLY A 437 21.49 -6.47 -12.80
CA GLY A 437 20.47 -5.85 -13.63
C GLY A 437 19.43 -6.84 -14.15
N GLU A 438 19.48 -8.10 -13.71
CA GLU A 438 18.60 -9.16 -14.17
C GLU A 438 17.18 -8.97 -13.64
N LYS A 439 16.21 -9.18 -14.52
CA LYS A 439 14.80 -9.16 -14.17
C LYS A 439 14.34 -10.57 -13.83
N VAL A 440 13.91 -10.76 -12.60
CA VAL A 440 13.39 -12.03 -12.07
C VAL A 440 11.96 -11.85 -11.57
N ILE A 441 11.24 -12.95 -11.36
CA ILE A 441 10.02 -12.95 -10.55
C ILE A 441 10.42 -13.39 -9.16
N MET A 442 10.35 -12.49 -8.18
CA MET A 442 10.69 -12.77 -6.79
C MET A 442 9.48 -13.32 -6.06
N LEU A 443 9.65 -14.40 -5.31
CA LEU A 443 8.65 -14.89 -4.36
C LEU A 443 8.80 -14.12 -3.04
N TRP A 444 7.78 -13.34 -2.70
CA TRP A 444 7.71 -12.59 -1.44
C TRP A 444 7.02 -13.38 -0.32
N GLY A 445 6.17 -14.33 -0.72
CA GLY A 445 5.39 -15.17 0.18
C GLY A 445 4.13 -14.49 0.74
N GLY A 446 3.55 -15.12 1.75
CA GLY A 446 2.30 -14.75 2.37
C GLY A 446 1.05 -15.20 1.62
N SER A 447 -0.09 -15.07 2.30
CA SER A 447 -1.44 -15.30 1.79
C SER A 447 -2.31 -14.06 2.03
N ARG A 448 -3.27 -13.80 1.13
CA ARG A 448 -3.96 -12.50 1.03
C ARG A 448 -4.50 -11.97 2.36
N LYS A 449 -5.34 -12.76 3.05
CA LYS A 449 -6.02 -12.31 4.26
C LYS A 449 -5.05 -12.16 5.46
N PRO A 450 -4.22 -13.16 5.81
CA PRO A 450 -3.21 -12.97 6.86
C PRO A 450 -2.26 -11.81 6.58
N HIS A 451 -1.84 -11.63 5.32
CA HIS A 451 -0.97 -10.52 4.92
C HIS A 451 -1.67 -9.15 5.07
N ALA A 452 -2.93 -9.02 4.62
CA ALA A 452 -3.71 -7.79 4.80
C ALA A 452 -3.90 -7.43 6.28
N SER A 453 -4.25 -8.41 7.12
CA SER A 453 -4.33 -8.22 8.57
C SER A 453 -2.99 -7.82 9.17
N ALA A 454 -1.88 -8.34 8.62
CA ALA A 454 -0.55 -8.01 9.07
C ALA A 454 -0.12 -6.59 8.71
N GLN A 455 -0.50 -6.09 7.53
CA GLN A 455 -0.29 -4.68 7.15
C GLN A 455 -1.06 -3.74 8.06
N GLU A 456 -2.35 -4.02 8.31
CA GLU A 456 -3.19 -3.21 9.20
C GLU A 456 -2.66 -3.20 10.64
N GLY A 457 -2.46 -4.39 11.21
CA GLY A 457 -2.00 -4.53 12.59
C GLY A 457 -0.59 -3.99 12.81
N SER A 458 0.34 -4.21 11.89
CA SER A 458 1.72 -3.70 12.06
C SER A 458 1.78 -2.19 11.94
N TRP A 459 1.01 -1.57 11.05
CA TRP A 459 0.93 -0.12 10.93
C TRP A 459 0.45 0.54 12.23
N GLU A 460 -0.61 0.00 12.85
CA GLU A 460 -1.10 0.50 14.14
C GLU A 460 -0.03 0.39 15.24
N MET A 461 0.65 -0.75 15.34
CA MET A 461 1.69 -0.95 16.34
C MET A 461 2.92 -0.07 16.11
N ILE A 462 3.31 0.16 14.85
CA ILE A 462 4.41 1.06 14.49
C ILE A 462 4.07 2.49 14.89
N LEU A 463 2.87 2.98 14.57
CA LEU A 463 2.46 4.33 14.96
C LEU A 463 2.46 4.50 16.48
N LYS A 464 1.91 3.54 17.22
CA LYS A 464 1.93 3.55 18.69
C LYS A 464 3.35 3.55 19.25
N PHE A 465 4.23 2.72 18.70
CA PHE A 465 5.64 2.64 19.10
C PHE A 465 6.38 3.96 18.86
N LEU A 466 6.22 4.55 17.67
CA LEU A 466 6.80 5.85 17.34
C LEU A 466 6.24 6.95 18.25
N GLN A 467 4.92 6.95 18.51
CA GLN A 467 4.29 7.92 19.41
C GLN A 467 4.88 7.82 20.83
N GLN A 468 4.96 6.60 21.36
CA GLN A 468 5.45 6.31 22.71
C GLN A 468 6.90 6.75 22.92
N HIS A 469 7.76 6.58 21.91
CA HIS A 469 9.20 6.81 22.07
C HIS A 469 9.69 8.17 21.59
N LEU A 470 8.97 8.82 20.66
CA LEU A 470 9.37 10.09 20.09
C LEU A 470 8.66 11.30 20.70
N TYR A 471 7.43 11.16 21.18
CA TYR A 471 6.79 12.25 21.92
C TYR A 471 7.23 12.24 23.39
N PRO A 472 7.38 13.40 24.02
CA PRO A 472 7.56 13.49 25.46
C PRO A 472 6.38 12.79 26.17
N SER A 473 6.66 12.01 27.22
CA SER A 473 5.60 11.48 28.09
C SER A 473 4.85 12.65 28.73
N GLN A 474 3.52 12.53 28.90
CA GLN A 474 2.72 13.59 29.54
C GLN A 474 3.22 13.93 30.96
N ASP A 475 3.92 13.01 31.63
CA ASP A 475 4.53 13.23 32.95
C ASP A 475 5.73 14.18 32.95
N SER A 476 6.35 14.44 31.79
CA SER A 476 7.51 15.33 31.68
C SER A 476 7.16 16.83 31.81
N PHE A 477 5.87 17.19 31.70
CA PHE A 477 5.42 18.57 31.94
C PHE A 477 5.26 18.92 33.42
N THR A 478 5.18 17.93 34.31
CA THR A 478 4.94 18.14 35.75
C THR A 478 6.24 18.31 36.54
N GLN A 479 7.38 17.83 36.03
CA GLN A 479 8.69 17.98 36.69
C GLN A 479 9.48 19.23 36.27
N ALA A 480 9.04 19.96 35.25
CA ALA A 480 9.65 21.23 34.83
C ALA A 480 8.99 22.48 35.46
N LYS A 481 8.04 22.28 36.41
CA LYS A 481 7.41 23.33 37.21
C LYS A 481 7.46 22.99 38.70
N LEU A 482 8.66 22.83 39.25
CA LEU A 482 8.92 22.95 40.69
C LEU A 482 10.24 23.68 40.91
#